data_AF-A0A6J4UQX2-F1
#
_entry.id   AF-A0A6J4UQX2-F1
#
_cell.length_a   1.000
_cell.length_b   1.000
_cell.length_c   1.000
_cell.angle_alpha   90.00
_cell.angle_beta   90.00
_cell.angle_gamma   90.00
#
_symmetry.space_group_name_H-M   'P 1'
#
loop_
_entity.id
_entity.type
_entity.pdbx_description
1 polymer ?
#
loop_
_entity_poly.entity_id
_entity_poly.type
_entity_poly.pdbx_seq_one_letter_code
_entity_poly.pdbx_strand_id
1 'polypeptide(L)'
;MGTGDDTLTGGATPTAAATSDGDDPSTAGASPGTADAAGEATTNPGDGQPVTFSFSRRIRMGREAEFAALAEEITADISTFPGVLDVRTFPPRGTERDYRWVTRFVSEADVHTWKTSPHREEFNRRADPLTEDDAPVVTNLTGTARDRTVVLALTPFQDFVRTSVSGIGLLLLGTLLAIIMANSPMADRYDAFWDAHLRIGGDGWGIDESLRHWVNDGLMALFFFIMGLEIKREVLVGELRYPRQAALPIAAAAGGVIVPALVFYAINAGGDGEMGWGIPMATDTAFVLGVLTLLGTRVRPLLLVFLTALAIVDDVLAVGVIAVFYTDRVDWLAAFIAVGLLCVLAGVNVLGFHRWPVYAVLGVAVWVAVFESGIHGTLAGILVALTVPARSWINPSEFLLRGRQAIDDFERACYIAPSILSNEPQQQATQQLERLCEDVTTPMTHFQDRLNPFVAYVILPVFAFANAGIALTEGVGDALGSAVTWGVVAGLLVGKPIGITLFAWIAVRTGLAVKPVAIAWSHIASVGILGGVGFTVSLFVTELAFGEEPFADAARIGILIGSLVAGAVGYLALRRTLPPPREEPA
;
A
#
# COMPACT_ATOMS: atom_id res chain seq x y z
N MET A 1 -18.97 28.57 -55.67
CA MET A 1 -19.09 29.93 -56.24
C MET A 1 -19.38 30.84 -55.07
N GLY A 2 -18.52 31.70 -54.55
CA GLY A 2 -17.26 32.28 -55.02
C GLY A 2 -17.23 33.67 -54.41
N THR A 3 -16.08 34.05 -53.80
CA THR A 3 -15.60 35.43 -53.55
C THR A 3 -16.41 36.30 -52.57
N GLY A 4 -15.86 37.15 -51.71
CA GLY A 4 -14.53 37.74 -51.52
C GLY A 4 -14.74 38.90 -50.52
N ASP A 5 -13.87 39.03 -49.52
CA ASP A 5 -12.97 40.19 -49.32
C ASP A 5 -13.63 41.59 -49.36
N ASP A 6 -13.54 42.35 -48.26
CA ASP A 6 -12.44 43.31 -48.12
C ASP A 6 -12.51 44.16 -46.82
N THR A 7 -11.32 44.36 -46.27
CA THR A 7 -10.90 45.28 -45.20
C THR A 7 -10.92 46.76 -45.62
N LEU A 8 -10.90 47.71 -44.66
CA LEU A 8 -10.15 49.01 -44.61
C LEU A 8 -10.68 49.87 -43.42
N THR A 9 -9.93 50.07 -42.32
CA THR A 9 -8.95 51.13 -41.95
C THR A 9 -9.47 52.49 -41.43
N GLY A 10 -8.77 53.03 -40.41
CA GLY A 10 -8.79 54.42 -39.91
C GLY A 10 -9.45 54.58 -38.52
N GLY A 11 -8.85 55.02 -37.41
CA GLY A 11 -7.61 55.76 -37.15
C GLY A 11 -7.93 57.16 -36.58
N ALA A 12 -7.87 57.35 -35.25
CA ALA A 12 -7.61 58.65 -34.57
C ALA A 12 -7.62 58.55 -33.02
N THR A 13 -6.45 58.75 -32.41
CA THR A 13 -6.21 59.36 -31.08
C THR A 13 -6.09 60.90 -31.25
N PRO A 14 -6.09 61.80 -30.21
CA PRO A 14 -5.27 61.71 -28.98
C PRO A 14 -5.77 62.45 -27.71
N THR A 15 -4.87 62.52 -26.69
CA THR A 15 -4.74 63.45 -25.52
C THR A 15 -5.28 62.89 -24.19
N ALA A 16 -4.49 62.42 -23.20
CA ALA A 16 -3.36 62.94 -22.39
C ALA A 16 -3.76 63.80 -21.17
N ALA A 17 -3.47 63.32 -19.95
CA ALA A 17 -2.94 64.09 -18.81
C ALA A 17 -2.59 63.15 -17.62
N ALA A 18 -1.40 63.36 -17.07
CA ALA A 18 -0.79 62.68 -15.94
C ALA A 18 -0.67 63.65 -14.75
N THR A 19 -0.55 63.14 -13.52
CA THR A 19 0.22 63.79 -12.43
C THR A 19 0.70 62.75 -11.41
N SER A 20 1.93 62.96 -10.95
CA SER A 20 2.81 62.14 -10.11
C SER A 20 2.95 62.70 -8.68
N ASP A 21 3.86 62.08 -7.91
CA ASP A 21 4.58 62.51 -6.67
C ASP A 21 4.01 61.93 -5.35
N GLY A 22 4.76 61.41 -4.38
CA GLY A 22 6.21 61.31 -4.14
C GLY A 22 6.59 61.72 -2.69
N ASP A 23 7.07 60.74 -1.89
CA ASP A 23 7.98 60.77 -0.70
C ASP A 23 7.64 61.42 0.69
N ASP A 24 7.57 60.53 1.72
CA ASP A 24 8.34 60.41 3.02
C ASP A 24 8.43 61.57 4.08
N PRO A 25 9.01 61.41 5.31
CA PRO A 25 8.76 60.55 6.49
C PRO A 25 8.60 61.31 7.86
N SER A 26 8.19 60.58 8.91
CA SER A 26 8.44 60.79 10.37
C SER A 26 7.81 61.98 11.14
N THR A 27 7.19 61.71 12.31
CA THR A 27 7.48 62.29 13.64
C THR A 27 6.49 61.79 14.70
N ALA A 28 6.95 61.84 15.95
CA ALA A 28 6.44 61.19 17.15
C ALA A 28 5.49 62.05 18.02
N GLY A 29 4.82 61.40 18.98
CA GLY A 29 4.15 61.99 20.15
C GLY A 29 3.09 61.03 20.76
N ALA A 30 3.46 60.05 21.61
CA ALA A 30 3.50 60.09 23.09
C ALA A 30 2.13 60.53 23.72
N SER A 31 1.31 59.74 24.44
CA SER A 31 1.43 58.86 25.64
C SER A 31 0.20 59.18 26.56
N PRO A 32 -0.15 58.49 27.69
CA PRO A 32 0.24 57.19 28.27
C PRO A 32 -0.90 56.31 28.92
N GLY A 33 -0.57 55.06 29.25
CA GLY A 33 -1.05 54.27 30.42
C GLY A 33 -2.37 53.48 30.22
N THR A 34 -2.46 52.17 30.41
CA THR A 34 -1.92 51.32 31.50
C THR A 34 -1.66 49.89 31.04
N ALA A 35 -0.66 49.26 31.67
CA ALA A 35 -0.20 47.89 31.47
C ALA A 35 -1.25 46.83 31.84
N ASP A 36 -1.25 45.70 31.12
CA ASP A 36 -1.07 44.40 31.79
C ASP A 36 -0.54 43.34 30.81
N ALA A 37 0.33 42.48 31.33
CA ALA A 37 1.05 41.44 30.60
C ALA A 37 0.24 40.13 30.56
N ALA A 38 0.03 39.56 29.38
CA ALA A 38 -0.28 38.14 29.21
C ALA A 38 0.10 37.70 27.79
N GLY A 39 0.86 36.60 27.69
CA GLY A 39 1.54 36.14 26.48
C GLY A 39 0.61 35.72 25.34
N GLU A 40 1.06 36.02 24.12
CA GLU A 40 0.53 35.46 22.88
C GLU A 40 0.63 33.94 22.88
N ALA A 41 -0.52 33.27 23.02
CA ALA A 41 -0.69 31.89 22.65
C ALA A 41 -0.94 31.81 21.13
N THR A 42 0.04 31.31 20.41
CA THR A 42 -0.04 30.90 19.00
C THR A 42 -1.13 29.85 18.82
N THR A 43 -2.25 30.17 18.18
CA THR A 43 -3.28 29.22 17.78
C THR A 43 -2.86 28.47 16.51
N ASN A 44 -2.90 27.13 16.58
CA ASN A 44 -2.51 26.21 15.52
C ASN A 44 -3.68 26.08 14.51
N PRO A 45 -3.48 25.94 13.18
CA PRO A 45 -4.58 25.97 12.19
C PRO A 45 -5.48 24.72 12.13
N GLY A 46 -5.59 23.96 13.22
CA GLY A 46 -6.32 22.68 13.30
C GLY A 46 -7.51 22.63 14.25
N ASP A 47 -7.72 23.63 15.10
CA ASP A 47 -8.66 23.56 16.25
C ASP A 47 -10.13 23.87 15.91
N GLY A 48 -10.48 24.11 14.65
CA GLY A 48 -11.80 24.61 14.26
C GLY A 48 -12.80 23.61 13.67
N GLN A 49 -12.52 22.29 13.74
CA GLN A 49 -13.44 21.30 13.15
C GLN A 49 -14.48 20.78 14.15
N PRO A 50 -15.79 20.77 13.78
CA PRO A 50 -16.83 20.25 14.63
C PRO A 50 -16.62 18.80 15.03
N VAL A 51 -16.69 18.52 16.34
CA VAL A 51 -16.50 17.20 16.93
C VAL A 51 -17.83 16.66 17.44
N THR A 52 -18.20 15.47 17.02
CA THR A 52 -19.40 14.74 17.47
C THR A 52 -18.99 13.67 18.48
N PHE A 53 -19.63 13.71 19.63
CA PHE A 53 -19.35 12.90 20.80
C PHE A 53 -20.61 12.14 21.20
N SER A 54 -20.50 10.83 21.48
CA SER A 54 -21.60 10.03 21.99
C SER A 54 -21.31 9.54 23.40
N PHE A 55 -22.32 9.55 24.24
CA PHE A 55 -22.27 8.84 25.52
C PHE A 55 -23.58 8.12 25.79
N SER A 56 -23.51 6.99 26.48
CA SER A 56 -24.68 6.21 26.86
C SER A 56 -24.62 5.74 28.30
N ARG A 57 -25.81 5.48 28.84
CA ARG A 57 -26.02 4.96 30.20
C ARG A 57 -27.05 3.84 30.15
N ARG A 58 -26.75 2.71 30.79
CA ARG A 58 -27.72 1.62 30.98
C ARG A 58 -28.59 1.89 32.18
N ILE A 59 -29.91 1.89 31.98
CA ILE A 59 -30.89 2.19 33.03
C ILE A 59 -31.14 0.96 33.91
N ARG A 60 -31.17 1.17 35.23
CA ARG A 60 -31.55 0.15 36.22
C ARG A 60 -33.05 -0.18 36.10
N MET A 61 -33.38 -1.47 36.12
CA MET A 61 -34.77 -1.95 36.02
C MET A 61 -35.69 -1.27 37.05
N GLY A 62 -36.83 -0.76 36.57
CA GLY A 62 -37.86 -0.11 37.39
C GLY A 62 -37.65 1.37 37.67
N ARG A 63 -36.62 2.00 37.08
CA ARG A 63 -36.31 3.44 37.19
C ARG A 63 -36.42 4.19 35.87
N GLU A 64 -37.05 3.59 34.85
CA GLU A 64 -37.10 4.10 33.48
C GLU A 64 -37.80 5.45 33.36
N ALA A 65 -38.92 5.64 34.07
CA ALA A 65 -39.66 6.90 34.07
C ALA A 65 -38.89 8.05 34.75
N GLU A 66 -38.21 7.75 35.86
CA GLU A 66 -37.38 8.72 36.58
C GLU A 66 -36.15 9.12 35.75
N PHE A 67 -35.53 8.15 35.06
CA PHE A 67 -34.40 8.41 34.20
C PHE A 67 -34.79 9.20 32.94
N ALA A 68 -35.98 8.96 32.37
CA ALA A 68 -36.48 9.71 31.22
C ALA A 68 -36.67 11.20 31.53
N ALA A 69 -37.25 11.54 32.70
CA ALA A 69 -37.40 12.93 33.13
C ALA A 69 -36.03 13.60 33.36
N LEU A 70 -35.11 12.90 34.03
CA LEU A 70 -33.74 13.36 34.22
C LEU A 70 -33.05 13.60 32.86
N ALA A 71 -33.21 12.69 31.90
CA ALA A 71 -32.60 12.74 30.59
C ALA A 71 -33.05 13.95 29.75
N GLU A 72 -34.30 14.38 29.86
CA GLU A 72 -34.80 15.59 29.22
C GLU A 72 -34.12 16.84 29.80
N GLU A 73 -34.01 16.94 31.14
CA GLU A 73 -33.32 18.06 31.80
C GLU A 73 -31.86 18.16 31.38
N ILE A 74 -31.17 17.02 31.31
CA ILE A 74 -29.76 16.95 30.91
C ILE A 74 -29.57 17.34 29.45
N THR A 75 -30.49 16.90 28.58
CA THR A 75 -30.44 17.26 27.16
C THR A 75 -30.57 18.77 26.99
N ALA A 76 -31.48 19.39 27.76
CA ALA A 76 -31.62 20.84 27.80
C ALA A 76 -30.35 21.53 28.30
N ASP A 77 -29.76 21.06 29.41
CA ASP A 77 -28.51 21.64 29.96
C ASP A 77 -27.35 21.56 28.94
N ILE A 78 -27.14 20.39 28.33
CA ILE A 78 -26.11 20.19 27.29
C ILE A 78 -26.34 21.11 26.10
N SER A 79 -27.58 21.29 25.65
CA SER A 79 -27.90 22.14 24.50
C SER A 79 -27.54 23.62 24.72
N THR A 80 -27.44 24.06 25.97
CA THR A 80 -27.08 25.43 26.35
C THR A 80 -25.58 25.63 26.65
N PHE A 81 -24.80 24.55 26.65
CA PHE A 81 -23.38 24.62 26.99
C PHE A 81 -22.57 25.33 25.89
N PRO A 82 -21.64 26.26 26.25
CA PRO A 82 -20.81 26.96 25.28
C PRO A 82 -20.02 25.99 24.40
N GLY A 83 -20.11 26.17 23.07
CA GLY A 83 -19.42 25.30 22.11
C GLY A 83 -20.22 24.08 21.66
N VAL A 84 -21.47 23.87 22.11
CA VAL A 84 -22.38 22.85 21.56
C VAL A 84 -23.12 23.39 20.32
N LEU A 85 -23.16 22.59 19.26
CA LEU A 85 -23.83 22.86 17.97
C LEU A 85 -25.16 22.12 17.82
N ASP A 86 -25.23 20.87 18.26
CA ASP A 86 -26.44 20.03 18.20
C ASP A 86 -26.39 18.97 19.30
N VAL A 87 -27.53 18.58 19.86
CA VAL A 87 -27.61 17.43 20.76
C VAL A 87 -28.86 16.62 20.41
N ARG A 88 -28.66 15.31 20.24
CA ARG A 88 -29.73 14.36 19.95
C ARG A 88 -29.75 13.25 20.97
N THR A 89 -30.94 12.95 21.42
CA THR A 89 -31.17 11.98 22.48
C THR A 89 -31.95 10.80 21.92
N PHE A 90 -31.47 9.60 22.18
CA PHE A 90 -32.00 8.34 21.68
C PHE A 90 -32.43 7.48 22.88
N PRO A 91 -33.74 7.38 23.15
CA PRO A 91 -34.25 6.50 24.20
C PRO A 91 -34.08 5.03 23.78
N PRO A 92 -33.99 4.10 24.74
CA PRO A 92 -33.90 2.66 24.47
C PRO A 92 -35.09 2.16 23.64
N ARG A 93 -34.83 1.20 22.74
CA ARG A 93 -35.87 0.57 21.89
C ARG A 93 -35.96 -0.93 22.15
N GLY A 94 -37.19 -1.45 22.22
CA GLY A 94 -37.42 -2.89 22.39
C GLY A 94 -36.92 -3.41 23.75
N THR A 95 -36.02 -4.38 23.74
CA THR A 95 -35.41 -4.96 24.97
C THR A 95 -34.14 -4.23 25.43
N GLU A 96 -33.68 -3.22 24.69
CA GLU A 96 -32.52 -2.41 25.09
C GLU A 96 -32.87 -1.53 26.29
N ARG A 97 -31.86 -1.20 27.11
CA ARG A 97 -31.99 -0.30 28.27
C ARG A 97 -30.96 0.83 28.25
N ASP A 98 -30.30 1.01 27.11
CA ASP A 98 -29.24 1.99 26.95
C ASP A 98 -29.85 3.29 26.40
N TYR A 99 -29.72 4.35 27.20
CA TYR A 99 -30.12 5.69 26.80
C TYR A 99 -28.88 6.42 26.25
N ARG A 100 -28.97 6.96 25.03
CA ARG A 100 -27.80 7.50 24.31
C ARG A 100 -27.98 8.97 23.94
N TRP A 101 -26.93 9.75 24.13
CA TRP A 101 -26.83 11.13 23.67
C TRP A 101 -25.73 11.25 22.63
N VAL A 102 -26.01 11.98 21.57
CA VAL A 102 -25.07 12.34 20.51
C VAL A 102 -25.00 13.85 20.44
N THR A 103 -23.88 14.42 20.89
CA THR A 103 -23.66 15.87 20.98
C THR A 103 -22.59 16.29 19.99
N ARG A 104 -22.85 17.32 19.20
CA ARG A 104 -21.87 17.95 18.31
C ARG A 104 -21.35 19.24 18.96
N PHE A 105 -20.05 19.41 18.97
CA PHE A 105 -19.32 20.56 19.50
C PHE A 105 -18.58 21.30 18.38
N VAL A 106 -18.22 22.56 18.62
CA VAL A 106 -17.46 23.42 17.70
C VAL A 106 -16.01 22.96 17.57
N SER A 107 -15.39 22.51 18.66
CA SER A 107 -14.00 22.04 18.69
C SER A 107 -13.76 20.88 19.67
N GLU A 108 -12.59 20.24 19.58
CA GLU A 108 -12.15 19.22 20.54
C GLU A 108 -11.86 19.82 21.93
N ALA A 109 -11.41 21.08 21.99
CA ALA A 109 -11.22 21.80 23.23
C ALA A 109 -12.55 21.97 23.99
N ASP A 110 -13.66 22.24 23.28
CA ASP A 110 -14.99 22.36 23.89
C ASP A 110 -15.48 21.02 24.46
N VAL A 111 -15.14 19.91 23.82
CA VAL A 111 -15.42 18.56 24.35
C VAL A 111 -14.66 18.31 25.65
N HIS A 112 -13.38 18.69 25.70
CA HIS A 112 -12.57 18.52 26.91
C HIS A 112 -13.12 19.39 28.05
N THR A 113 -13.43 20.65 27.77
CA THR A 113 -14.05 21.59 28.71
C THR A 113 -15.38 21.07 29.24
N TRP A 114 -16.23 20.51 28.37
CA TRP A 114 -17.50 19.92 28.79
C TRP A 114 -17.30 18.69 29.68
N LYS A 115 -16.36 17.80 29.33
CA LYS A 115 -16.08 16.57 30.10
C LYS A 115 -15.63 16.84 31.53
N THR A 116 -14.91 17.94 31.74
CA THR A 116 -14.37 18.36 33.05
C THR A 116 -15.23 19.43 33.72
N SER A 117 -16.39 19.77 33.15
CA SER A 117 -17.27 20.81 33.67
C SER A 117 -18.06 20.37 34.92
N PRO A 118 -18.42 21.30 35.81
CA PRO A 118 -19.33 21.03 36.93
C PRO A 118 -20.70 20.48 36.47
N HIS A 119 -21.17 20.87 35.27
CA HIS A 119 -22.40 20.36 34.66
C HIS A 119 -22.31 18.85 34.40
N ARG A 120 -21.15 18.37 33.93
CA ARG A 120 -20.92 16.94 33.67
C ARG A 120 -20.80 16.12 34.96
N GLU A 121 -20.18 16.68 35.99
CA GLU A 121 -20.11 16.06 37.32
C GLU A 121 -21.50 15.95 37.95
N GLU A 122 -22.31 17.00 37.86
CA GLU A 122 -23.70 17.01 38.35
C GLU A 122 -24.58 16.00 37.61
N PHE A 123 -24.43 15.91 36.28
CA PHE A 123 -25.09 14.88 35.47
C PHE A 123 -24.77 13.48 35.98
N ASN A 124 -23.48 13.16 36.17
CA ASN A 124 -23.07 11.83 36.64
C ASN A 124 -23.66 11.57 38.03
N ARG A 125 -23.51 12.50 38.98
CA ARG A 125 -24.02 12.37 40.34
C ARG A 125 -25.53 12.07 40.41
N ARG A 126 -26.33 12.67 39.53
CA ARG A 126 -27.79 12.42 39.45
C ARG A 126 -28.14 11.14 38.70
N ALA A 127 -27.35 10.76 37.70
CA ALA A 127 -27.58 9.58 36.86
C ALA A 127 -27.13 8.27 37.51
N ASP A 128 -25.99 8.26 38.22
CA ASP A 128 -25.39 7.07 38.84
C ASP A 128 -26.35 6.25 39.75
N PRO A 129 -27.24 6.85 40.59
CA PRO A 129 -28.21 6.06 41.37
C PRO A 129 -29.34 5.42 40.52
N LEU A 130 -29.49 5.82 39.26
CA LEU A 130 -30.51 5.34 38.33
C LEU A 130 -29.96 4.40 37.25
N THR A 131 -28.64 4.23 37.18
CA THR A 131 -27.96 3.43 36.13
C THR A 131 -27.29 2.18 36.69
N GLU A 132 -27.06 1.19 35.83
CA GLU A 132 -26.30 -0.03 36.17
C GLU A 132 -24.79 0.18 36.05
N ASP A 133 -24.36 1.12 35.21
CA ASP A 133 -22.94 1.39 34.96
C ASP A 133 -22.37 2.39 35.98
N ASP A 134 -21.23 2.05 36.58
CA ASP A 134 -20.48 2.94 37.50
C ASP A 134 -19.92 4.19 36.79
N ALA A 135 -19.81 4.16 35.45
CA ALA A 135 -19.33 5.26 34.62
C ALA A 135 -20.02 5.26 33.23
N PRO A 136 -20.14 6.43 32.57
CA PRO A 136 -20.81 6.51 31.28
C PRO A 136 -19.94 5.85 30.20
N VAL A 137 -20.55 5.05 29.34
CA VAL A 137 -19.84 4.55 28.14
C VAL A 137 -19.71 5.72 27.17
N VAL A 138 -18.47 6.14 26.95
CA VAL A 138 -18.13 7.31 26.15
C VAL A 138 -17.49 6.87 24.83
N THR A 139 -18.01 7.34 23.70
CA THR A 139 -17.48 7.06 22.36
C THR A 139 -17.33 8.35 21.57
N ASN A 140 -16.11 8.68 21.16
CA ASN A 140 -15.89 9.81 20.26
C ASN A 140 -16.27 9.42 18.81
N LEU A 141 -17.21 10.14 18.19
CA LEU A 141 -17.76 9.80 16.87
C LEU A 141 -17.10 10.58 15.72
N THR A 142 -16.48 11.73 15.98
CA THR A 142 -15.64 12.49 15.00
C THR A 142 -14.51 13.18 15.76
N GLY A 143 -13.31 13.35 15.17
CA GLY A 143 -12.17 13.99 15.86
C GLY A 143 -11.07 13.03 16.32
N THR A 144 -11.34 11.74 16.50
CA THR A 144 -10.28 10.72 16.45
C THR A 144 -9.91 10.38 15.02
N ALA A 145 -10.08 11.25 14.02
CA ALA A 145 -9.55 10.98 12.69
C ALA A 145 -8.02 10.89 12.71
N ARG A 146 -7.28 11.43 13.68
CA ARG A 146 -5.84 11.13 13.73
C ARG A 146 -5.52 9.70 14.16
N ASP A 147 -6.23 9.15 15.15
CA ASP A 147 -6.00 7.75 15.57
C ASP A 147 -6.84 6.73 14.80
N ARG A 148 -8.02 7.10 14.29
CA ARG A 148 -8.89 6.28 13.42
C ARG A 148 -8.64 6.46 11.94
N THR A 149 -8.13 7.57 11.40
CA THR A 149 -7.59 7.56 10.03
C THR A 149 -6.28 6.81 10.02
N VAL A 150 -5.51 6.81 11.12
CA VAL A 150 -4.42 5.86 11.30
C VAL A 150 -4.98 4.44 11.42
N VAL A 151 -5.93 4.11 12.30
CA VAL A 151 -6.49 2.73 12.39
C VAL A 151 -7.21 2.29 11.10
N LEU A 152 -7.92 3.17 10.37
CA LEU A 152 -8.59 2.87 9.09
C LEU A 152 -7.63 2.81 7.90
N ALA A 153 -6.56 3.63 7.88
CA ALA A 153 -5.44 3.44 6.95
C ALA A 153 -4.62 2.20 7.32
N LEU A 154 -4.59 1.85 8.60
CA LEU A 154 -3.93 0.65 9.11
C LEU A 154 -4.79 -0.60 8.96
N THR A 155 -6.12 -0.55 8.75
CA THR A 155 -6.93 -1.79 8.61
C THR A 155 -6.55 -2.59 7.36
N PRO A 156 -6.48 -2.01 6.14
CA PRO A 156 -5.94 -2.71 4.97
C PRO A 156 -4.50 -3.19 5.20
N PHE A 157 -3.71 -2.41 5.94
CA PHE A 157 -2.35 -2.77 6.28
C PHE A 157 -2.26 -3.91 7.32
N GLN A 158 -3.14 -3.97 8.31
CA GLN A 158 -3.22 -5.01 9.33
C GLN A 158 -3.68 -6.33 8.71
N ASP A 159 -4.64 -6.27 7.79
CA ASP A 159 -5.04 -7.42 6.99
C ASP A 159 -3.92 -7.85 6.06
N PHE A 160 -3.27 -6.93 5.35
CA PHE A 160 -2.07 -7.21 4.55
C PHE A 160 -0.93 -7.81 5.40
N VAL A 161 -0.73 -7.34 6.63
CA VAL A 161 0.29 -7.86 7.56
C VAL A 161 -0.08 -9.27 8.02
N ARG A 162 -1.34 -9.54 8.38
CA ARG A 162 -1.79 -10.90 8.73
C ARG A 162 -1.64 -11.84 7.53
N THR A 163 -1.97 -11.37 6.34
CA THR A 163 -1.76 -12.08 5.07
C THR A 163 -0.28 -12.24 4.74
N SER A 164 0.57 -11.27 5.06
CA SER A 164 2.01 -11.33 4.80
C SER A 164 2.70 -12.29 5.76
N VAL A 165 2.35 -12.29 7.06
CA VAL A 165 2.91 -13.23 8.04
C VAL A 165 2.56 -14.67 7.68
N SER A 166 1.31 -14.92 7.28
CA SER A 166 0.90 -16.25 6.81
C SER A 166 1.49 -16.60 5.44
N GLY A 167 1.61 -15.63 4.52
CA GLY A 167 2.24 -15.79 3.20
C GLY A 167 3.74 -16.09 3.28
N ILE A 168 4.46 -15.45 4.19
CA ILE A 168 5.90 -15.71 4.43
C ILE A 168 6.11 -17.07 5.06
N GLY A 169 5.25 -17.47 6.01
CA GLY A 169 5.26 -18.82 6.56
C GLY A 169 5.08 -19.88 5.47
N LEU A 170 4.15 -19.65 4.53
CA LEU A 170 3.92 -20.54 3.40
C LEU A 170 5.07 -20.51 2.38
N LEU A 171 5.65 -19.35 2.09
CA LEU A 171 6.82 -19.22 1.22
C LEU A 171 8.00 -20.00 1.80
N LEU A 172 8.30 -19.81 3.09
CA LEU A 172 9.35 -20.56 3.79
C LEU A 172 9.08 -22.07 3.81
N LEU A 173 7.82 -22.47 3.98
CA LEU A 173 7.41 -23.86 3.88
C LEU A 173 7.66 -24.41 2.47
N GLY A 174 7.29 -23.67 1.42
CA GLY A 174 7.56 -24.03 0.03
C GLY A 174 9.05 -24.21 -0.24
N THR A 175 9.88 -23.27 0.23
CA THR A 175 11.34 -23.36 0.16
C THR A 175 11.89 -24.60 0.87
N LEU A 176 11.43 -24.83 2.11
CA LEU A 176 11.87 -25.98 2.91
C LEU A 176 11.49 -27.30 2.23
N LEU A 177 10.27 -27.39 1.70
CA LEU A 177 9.81 -28.56 0.96
C LEU A 177 10.63 -28.76 -0.32
N ALA A 178 10.97 -27.69 -1.05
CA ALA A 178 11.81 -27.78 -2.25
C ALA A 178 13.16 -28.40 -1.93
N ILE A 179 13.82 -27.89 -0.89
CA ILE A 179 15.12 -28.39 -0.43
C ILE A 179 15.01 -29.85 0.04
N ILE A 180 13.97 -30.20 0.80
CA ILE A 180 13.76 -31.58 1.24
C ILE A 180 13.56 -32.51 0.03
N MET A 181 12.72 -32.13 -0.92
CA MET A 181 12.44 -32.95 -2.11
C MET A 181 13.68 -33.16 -2.97
N ALA A 182 14.43 -32.08 -3.25
CA ALA A 182 15.67 -32.11 -4.03
C ALA A 182 16.80 -32.92 -3.38
N ASN A 183 16.73 -33.19 -2.08
CA ASN A 183 17.73 -33.97 -1.33
C ASN A 183 17.20 -35.33 -0.85
N SER A 184 16.05 -35.75 -1.36
CA SER A 184 15.42 -37.01 -1.00
C SER A 184 15.59 -38.06 -2.12
N PRO A 185 15.27 -39.35 -1.86
CA PRO A 185 15.16 -40.35 -2.92
C PRO A 185 14.10 -40.03 -3.99
N MET A 186 13.33 -38.94 -3.84
CA MET A 186 12.35 -38.45 -4.80
C MET A 186 12.87 -37.28 -5.65
N ALA A 187 14.15 -36.90 -5.58
CA ALA A 187 14.72 -35.80 -6.34
C ALA A 187 14.44 -35.92 -7.85
N ASP A 188 14.76 -37.05 -8.47
CA ASP A 188 14.48 -37.29 -9.91
C ASP A 188 13.00 -37.12 -10.27
N ARG A 189 12.08 -37.48 -9.36
CA ARG A 189 10.63 -37.32 -9.58
C ARG A 189 10.18 -35.88 -9.41
N TYR A 190 10.83 -35.15 -8.52
CA TYR A 190 10.58 -33.73 -8.31
C TYR A 190 11.03 -32.92 -9.52
N ASP A 191 12.21 -33.21 -10.07
CA ASP A 191 12.69 -32.56 -11.30
C ASP A 191 11.83 -32.96 -12.50
N ALA A 192 11.58 -34.25 -12.70
CA ALA A 192 10.69 -34.73 -13.77
C ALA A 192 9.25 -34.18 -13.68
N PHE A 193 8.77 -33.84 -12.48
CA PHE A 193 7.48 -33.18 -12.32
C PHE A 193 7.52 -31.75 -12.84
N TRP A 194 8.56 -30.98 -12.51
CA TRP A 194 8.69 -29.60 -12.94
C TRP A 194 9.05 -29.44 -14.42
N ASP A 195 9.73 -30.44 -14.99
CA ASP A 195 10.08 -30.51 -16.41
C ASP A 195 8.92 -31.08 -17.25
N ALA A 196 7.84 -31.53 -16.61
CA ALA A 196 6.65 -31.97 -17.32
C ALA A 196 6.08 -30.83 -18.17
N HIS A 197 5.84 -31.11 -19.45
CA HIS A 197 5.31 -30.14 -20.38
C HIS A 197 3.79 -30.01 -20.26
N LEU A 198 3.31 -28.77 -20.13
CA LEU A 198 1.91 -28.41 -20.19
C LEU A 198 1.67 -27.59 -21.46
N ARG A 199 0.93 -28.19 -22.41
CA ARG A 199 0.51 -27.54 -23.64
C ARG A 199 -0.87 -26.93 -23.50
N ILE A 200 -0.98 -25.62 -23.73
CA ILE A 200 -2.26 -24.91 -23.84
C ILE A 200 -2.42 -24.45 -25.30
N GLY A 201 -3.30 -25.13 -26.05
CA GLY A 201 -3.59 -24.80 -27.45
C GLY A 201 -4.11 -26.01 -28.25
N GLY A 202 -4.22 -25.84 -29.57
CA GLY A 202 -4.63 -26.88 -30.51
C GLY A 202 -3.49 -27.40 -31.40
N ASP A 203 -3.85 -28.12 -32.45
CA ASP A 203 -2.90 -28.57 -33.47
C ASP A 203 -2.42 -27.38 -34.30
N GLY A 204 -1.14 -27.02 -34.17
CA GLY A 204 -0.50 -25.93 -34.92
C GLY A 204 -0.52 -24.53 -34.27
N TRP A 205 -1.19 -24.36 -33.12
CA TRP A 205 -1.13 -23.14 -32.31
C TRP A 205 -1.17 -23.51 -30.84
N GLY A 206 -0.36 -22.88 -30.00
CA GLY A 206 -0.35 -23.16 -28.57
C GLY A 206 1.02 -22.98 -27.95
N ILE A 207 1.00 -22.71 -26.65
CA ILE A 207 2.20 -22.56 -25.83
C ILE A 207 2.46 -23.92 -25.18
N ASP A 208 3.67 -24.46 -25.39
CA ASP A 208 4.10 -25.75 -24.87
C ASP A 208 5.36 -25.56 -24.05
N GLU A 209 5.18 -25.52 -22.73
CA GLU A 209 6.21 -25.13 -21.79
C GLU A 209 6.22 -26.05 -20.57
N SER A 210 7.38 -26.15 -19.91
CA SER A 210 7.51 -26.89 -18.66
C SER A 210 6.65 -26.26 -17.55
N LEU A 211 6.23 -27.06 -16.58
CA LEU A 211 5.51 -26.53 -15.41
C LEU A 211 6.31 -25.45 -14.68
N ARG A 212 7.64 -25.61 -14.63
CA ARG A 212 8.56 -24.61 -14.09
C ARG A 212 8.45 -23.28 -14.84
N HIS A 213 8.45 -23.32 -16.16
CA HIS A 213 8.34 -22.12 -16.99
C HIS A 213 6.96 -21.45 -16.87
N TRP A 214 5.87 -22.23 -16.79
CA TRP A 214 4.52 -21.69 -16.52
C TRP A 214 4.43 -20.94 -15.18
N VAL A 215 5.11 -21.44 -14.14
CA VAL A 215 5.22 -20.77 -12.86
C VAL A 215 6.05 -19.49 -12.99
N ASN A 216 7.20 -19.58 -13.67
CA ASN A 216 8.17 -18.48 -13.75
C ASN A 216 7.73 -17.34 -14.66
N ASP A 217 7.06 -17.61 -15.78
CA ASP A 217 6.57 -16.55 -16.66
C ASP A 217 5.13 -16.18 -16.34
N GLY A 218 4.22 -17.16 -16.31
CA GLY A 218 2.79 -16.94 -16.13
C GLY A 218 2.38 -16.47 -14.72
N LEU A 219 2.76 -17.22 -13.67
CA LEU A 219 2.39 -16.82 -12.31
C LEU A 219 3.16 -15.57 -11.86
N MET A 220 4.43 -15.41 -12.25
CA MET A 220 5.18 -14.19 -11.94
C MET A 220 4.64 -12.97 -12.69
N ALA A 221 4.05 -13.11 -13.89
CA ALA A 221 3.33 -12.01 -14.53
C ALA A 221 2.17 -11.49 -13.66
N LEU A 222 1.47 -12.36 -12.93
CA LEU A 222 0.44 -11.94 -11.97
C LEU A 222 1.03 -11.26 -10.73
N PHE A 223 2.17 -11.75 -10.21
CA PHE A 223 2.91 -11.09 -9.13
C PHE A 223 3.31 -9.66 -9.54
N PHE A 224 3.93 -9.52 -10.72
CA PHE A 224 4.37 -8.22 -11.23
C PHE A 224 3.21 -7.33 -11.70
N PHE A 225 2.06 -7.90 -12.05
CA PHE A 225 0.82 -7.13 -12.23
C PHE A 225 0.38 -6.47 -10.92
N ILE A 226 0.38 -7.21 -9.81
CA ILE A 226 0.06 -6.65 -8.49
C ILE A 226 1.07 -5.58 -8.08
N MET A 227 2.37 -5.82 -8.27
CA MET A 227 3.40 -4.80 -8.06
C MET A 227 3.15 -3.57 -8.94
N GLY A 228 2.77 -3.79 -10.20
CA GLY A 228 2.27 -2.80 -11.16
C GLY A 228 1.19 -1.88 -10.59
N LEU A 229 0.15 -2.48 -9.98
CA LEU A 229 -0.96 -1.75 -9.37
C LEU A 229 -0.50 -0.97 -8.14
N GLU A 230 0.44 -1.53 -7.37
CA GLU A 230 1.00 -0.90 -6.20
C GLU A 230 1.85 0.34 -6.55
N ILE A 231 2.70 0.25 -7.59
CA ILE A 231 3.44 1.40 -8.13
C ILE A 231 2.46 2.49 -8.56
N LYS A 232 1.41 2.10 -9.30
CA LYS A 232 0.39 3.03 -9.76
C LYS A 232 -0.30 3.72 -8.58
N ARG A 233 -0.65 2.98 -7.53
CA ARG A 233 -1.23 3.52 -6.29
C ARG A 233 -0.29 4.52 -5.62
N GLU A 234 0.98 4.18 -5.48
CA GLU A 234 2.00 5.04 -4.86
C GLU A 234 2.25 6.33 -5.66
N VAL A 235 2.22 6.26 -6.99
CA VAL A 235 2.36 7.44 -7.88
C VAL A 235 1.12 8.33 -7.84
N LEU A 236 -0.07 7.75 -7.75
CA LEU A 236 -1.33 8.52 -7.79
C LEU A 236 -1.69 9.15 -6.43
N VAL A 237 -1.49 8.42 -5.33
CA VAL A 237 -2.01 8.79 -4.00
C VAL A 237 -0.95 8.67 -2.90
N GLY A 238 0.11 7.88 -3.09
CA GLY A 238 1.13 7.62 -2.08
C GLY A 238 2.35 8.55 -2.11
N GLU A 239 3.49 8.07 -1.62
CA GLU A 239 4.71 8.89 -1.42
C GLU A 239 5.41 9.25 -2.74
N LEU A 240 5.20 8.45 -3.79
CA LEU A 240 5.79 8.70 -5.09
C LEU A 240 5.08 9.83 -5.85
N ARG A 241 3.94 10.32 -5.34
CA ARG A 241 3.20 11.44 -5.93
C ARG A 241 4.00 12.74 -5.96
N TYR A 242 4.80 13.00 -4.92
CA TYR A 242 5.54 14.26 -4.78
C TYR A 242 7.02 14.06 -5.16
N PRO A 243 7.52 14.64 -6.27
CA PRO A 243 8.84 14.33 -6.80
C PRO A 243 10.00 14.51 -5.79
N ARG A 244 9.95 15.54 -4.93
CA ARG A 244 10.99 15.79 -3.91
C ARG A 244 10.99 14.75 -2.78
N GLN A 245 9.85 14.14 -2.49
CA GLN A 245 9.72 13.08 -1.50
C GLN A 245 10.09 11.73 -2.14
N ALA A 246 9.59 11.49 -3.36
CA ALA A 246 9.89 10.32 -4.19
C ALA A 246 11.38 10.17 -4.54
N ALA A 247 12.12 11.28 -4.66
CA ALA A 247 13.54 11.27 -5.00
C ALA A 247 14.39 10.46 -4.01
N LEU A 248 14.01 10.40 -2.72
CA LEU A 248 14.75 9.64 -1.71
C LEU A 248 14.67 8.12 -1.97
N PRO A 249 13.48 7.48 -1.97
CA PRO A 249 13.37 6.05 -2.24
C PRO A 249 13.84 5.69 -3.65
N ILE A 250 13.62 6.55 -4.66
CA ILE A 250 14.11 6.28 -6.03
C ILE A 250 15.64 6.28 -6.09
N ALA A 251 16.31 7.25 -5.48
CA ALA A 251 17.77 7.28 -5.45
C ALA A 251 18.33 6.09 -4.65
N ALA A 252 17.74 5.81 -3.50
CA ALA A 252 18.09 4.66 -2.67
C ALA A 252 17.96 3.35 -3.46
N ALA A 253 16.86 3.19 -4.21
CA ALA A 253 16.60 2.03 -5.06
C ALA A 253 17.63 1.90 -6.18
N ALA A 254 17.89 3.00 -6.90
CA ALA A 254 18.91 3.02 -7.95
C ALA A 254 20.29 2.60 -7.43
N GLY A 255 20.70 3.09 -6.25
CA GLY A 255 21.92 2.64 -5.60
C GLY A 255 21.86 1.16 -5.19
N GLY A 256 20.70 0.73 -4.70
CA GLY A 256 20.39 -0.66 -4.34
C GLY A 256 20.38 -1.63 -5.52
N VAL A 257 20.26 -1.16 -6.77
CA VAL A 257 20.40 -2.00 -7.98
C VAL A 257 21.81 -1.92 -8.53
N ILE A 258 22.37 -0.71 -8.67
CA ILE A 258 23.66 -0.48 -9.34
C ILE A 258 24.83 -1.05 -8.54
N VAL A 259 24.89 -0.80 -7.22
CA VAL A 259 26.08 -1.18 -6.43
C VAL A 259 26.21 -2.70 -6.26
N PRO A 260 25.15 -3.48 -5.93
CA PRO A 260 25.25 -4.94 -5.89
C PRO A 260 25.67 -5.56 -7.21
N ALA A 261 25.12 -5.06 -8.33
CA ALA A 261 25.47 -5.51 -9.67
C ALA A 261 26.96 -5.30 -9.95
N LEU A 262 27.50 -4.11 -9.64
CA LEU A 262 28.91 -3.81 -9.80
C LEU A 262 29.80 -4.65 -8.88
N VAL A 263 29.38 -4.91 -7.65
CA VAL A 263 30.11 -5.78 -6.70
C VAL A 263 30.18 -7.21 -7.22
N PHE A 264 29.06 -7.76 -7.69
CA PHE A 264 29.02 -9.09 -8.30
C PHE A 264 29.91 -9.17 -9.52
N TYR A 265 29.76 -8.20 -10.43
CA TYR A 265 30.52 -8.12 -11.67
C TYR A 265 32.02 -8.05 -11.38
N ALA A 266 32.45 -7.22 -10.43
CA ALA A 266 33.86 -7.10 -10.06
C ALA A 266 34.47 -8.42 -9.54
N ILE A 267 33.67 -9.28 -8.89
CA ILE A 267 34.11 -10.58 -8.38
C ILE A 267 34.15 -11.64 -9.49
N ASN A 268 33.24 -11.55 -10.47
CA ASN A 268 33.07 -12.56 -11.52
C ASN A 268 33.58 -12.11 -12.91
N ALA A 269 34.20 -10.93 -13.00
CA ALA A 269 34.64 -10.35 -14.27
C ALA A 269 35.63 -11.27 -15.00
N GLY A 270 35.35 -11.56 -16.28
CA GLY A 270 36.20 -12.41 -17.12
C GLY A 270 36.08 -13.91 -16.83
N GLY A 271 35.10 -14.33 -16.02
CA GLY A 271 34.72 -15.73 -15.83
C GLY A 271 33.33 -16.03 -16.39
N ASP A 272 32.97 -17.31 -16.47
CA ASP A 272 31.72 -17.77 -17.08
C ASP A 272 30.45 -17.34 -16.29
N GLY A 273 30.62 -16.92 -15.03
CA GLY A 273 29.54 -16.44 -14.17
C GLY A 273 29.15 -14.96 -14.37
N GLU A 274 29.79 -14.23 -15.28
CA GLU A 274 29.60 -12.78 -15.48
C GLU A 274 28.14 -12.39 -15.82
N MET A 275 27.42 -13.27 -16.52
CA MET A 275 26.01 -13.05 -16.88
C MET A 275 25.07 -12.98 -15.67
N GLY A 276 25.50 -13.42 -14.49
CA GLY A 276 24.71 -13.39 -13.25
C GLY A 276 24.66 -12.04 -12.52
N TRP A 277 25.15 -10.95 -13.12
CA TRP A 277 25.27 -9.64 -12.45
C TRP A 277 23.94 -9.05 -11.96
N GLY A 278 22.81 -9.41 -12.56
CA GLY A 278 21.48 -9.01 -12.11
C GLY A 278 21.01 -9.73 -10.84
N ILE A 279 21.62 -10.85 -10.44
CA ILE A 279 21.11 -11.70 -9.35
C ILE A 279 21.00 -10.96 -8.00
N PRO A 280 22.02 -10.22 -7.52
CA PRO A 280 21.95 -9.55 -6.22
C PRO A 280 21.28 -8.17 -6.27
N MET A 281 20.64 -7.79 -7.38
CA MET A 281 20.02 -6.47 -7.50
C MET A 281 18.64 -6.36 -6.83
N ALA A 282 17.96 -7.48 -6.63
CA ALA A 282 16.57 -7.50 -6.22
C ALA A 282 16.37 -7.57 -4.70
N THR A 283 15.18 -7.21 -4.26
CA THR A 283 14.76 -7.26 -2.84
C THR A 283 13.39 -7.91 -2.74
N ASP A 284 13.27 -8.97 -1.96
CA ASP A 284 12.01 -9.64 -1.67
C ASP A 284 11.16 -8.82 -0.71
N THR A 285 10.26 -8.03 -1.27
CA THR A 285 9.31 -7.17 -0.55
C THR A 285 8.53 -7.95 0.52
N ALA A 286 8.07 -9.17 0.22
CA ALA A 286 7.27 -9.96 1.15
C ALA A 286 8.10 -10.32 2.39
N PHE A 287 9.31 -10.83 2.20
CA PHE A 287 10.18 -11.21 3.33
C PHE A 287 10.56 -10.00 4.19
N VAL A 288 10.92 -8.87 3.57
CA VAL A 288 11.29 -7.67 4.33
C VAL A 288 10.11 -7.18 5.18
N LEU A 289 8.90 -7.16 4.61
CA LEU A 289 7.70 -6.80 5.38
C LEU A 289 7.44 -7.80 6.50
N GLY A 290 7.66 -9.10 6.31
CA GLY A 290 7.62 -10.07 7.41
C GLY A 290 8.55 -9.75 8.56
N VAL A 291 9.82 -9.44 8.25
CA VAL A 291 10.79 -9.07 9.28
C VAL A 291 10.34 -7.82 10.04
N LEU A 292 9.74 -6.84 9.36
CA LEU A 292 9.17 -5.68 10.02
C LEU A 292 7.98 -6.03 10.92
N THR A 293 7.13 -6.98 10.52
CA THR A 293 6.00 -7.40 11.37
C THR A 293 6.46 -8.07 12.65
N LEU A 294 7.58 -8.80 12.63
CA LEU A 294 8.21 -9.37 13.83
C LEU A 294 8.72 -8.29 14.80
N LEU A 295 9.02 -7.08 14.32
CA LEU A 295 9.38 -5.93 15.15
C LEU A 295 8.14 -5.24 15.76
N GLY A 296 6.94 -5.57 15.29
CA GLY A 296 5.66 -5.11 15.82
C GLY A 296 5.54 -3.59 15.91
N THR A 297 5.05 -3.09 17.05
CA THR A 297 4.79 -1.66 17.31
C THR A 297 6.05 -0.79 17.39
N ARG A 298 7.26 -1.37 17.26
CA ARG A 298 8.52 -0.61 17.24
C ARG A 298 8.73 0.14 15.92
N VAL A 299 8.14 -0.36 14.83
CA VAL A 299 8.33 0.22 13.49
C VAL A 299 7.47 1.48 13.36
N ARG A 300 8.10 2.61 13.03
CA ARG A 300 7.39 3.87 12.77
C ARG A 300 6.66 3.77 11.43
N PRO A 301 5.41 4.26 11.30
CA PRO A 301 4.66 4.20 10.03
C PRO A 301 5.43 4.78 8.84
N LEU A 302 6.18 5.87 9.05
CA LEU A 302 6.94 6.51 7.98
C LEU A 302 8.14 5.67 7.48
N LEU A 303 8.70 4.81 8.34
CA LEU A 303 9.78 3.89 7.94
C LEU A 303 9.22 2.75 7.08
N LEU A 304 8.04 2.25 7.45
CA LEU A 304 7.32 1.24 6.67
C LEU A 304 7.00 1.78 5.28
N VAL A 305 6.42 2.98 5.21
CA VAL A 305 6.07 3.66 3.96
C VAL A 305 7.30 3.93 3.08
N PHE A 306 8.42 4.35 3.68
CA PHE A 306 9.68 4.48 2.95
C PHE A 306 10.18 3.14 2.40
N LEU A 307 10.14 2.08 3.20
CA LEU A 307 10.58 0.76 2.80
C LEU A 307 9.70 0.20 1.67
N THR A 308 8.38 0.29 1.79
CA THR A 308 7.49 -0.21 0.74
C THR A 308 7.79 0.52 -0.57
N ALA A 309 7.93 1.85 -0.54
CA ALA A 309 8.31 2.61 -1.73
C ALA A 309 9.68 2.20 -2.30
N LEU A 310 10.69 1.98 -1.45
CA LEU A 310 12.01 1.49 -1.86
C LEU A 310 11.90 0.12 -2.55
N ALA A 311 11.22 -0.84 -1.93
CA ALA A 311 11.12 -2.21 -2.42
C ALA A 311 10.32 -2.28 -3.73
N ILE A 312 9.23 -1.51 -3.82
CA ILE A 312 8.44 -1.37 -5.05
C ILE A 312 9.29 -0.80 -6.19
N VAL A 313 10.06 0.27 -5.95
CA VAL A 313 10.91 0.86 -6.99
C VAL A 313 12.04 -0.10 -7.38
N ASP A 314 12.66 -0.79 -6.42
CA ASP A 314 13.67 -1.82 -6.67
C ASP A 314 13.13 -2.93 -7.58
N ASP A 315 11.91 -3.43 -7.33
CA ASP A 315 11.28 -4.48 -8.13
C ASP A 315 11.02 -4.02 -9.58
N VAL A 316 10.58 -2.77 -9.78
CA VAL A 316 10.42 -2.19 -11.13
C VAL A 316 11.74 -2.07 -11.86
N LEU A 317 12.76 -1.56 -11.17
CA LEU A 317 14.09 -1.41 -11.75
C LEU A 317 14.67 -2.78 -12.12
N ALA A 318 14.49 -3.79 -11.27
CA ALA A 318 14.90 -5.17 -11.53
C ALA A 318 14.22 -5.73 -12.79
N VAL A 319 12.90 -5.60 -12.93
CA VAL A 319 12.19 -6.05 -14.15
C VAL A 319 12.63 -5.28 -15.38
N GLY A 320 12.85 -3.97 -15.26
CA GLY A 320 13.38 -3.15 -16.36
C GLY A 320 14.77 -3.64 -16.83
N VAL A 321 15.65 -3.98 -15.89
CA VAL A 321 16.96 -4.57 -16.18
C VAL A 321 16.81 -5.93 -16.86
N ILE A 322 15.95 -6.80 -16.34
CA ILE A 322 15.67 -8.12 -16.92
C ILE A 322 15.23 -7.98 -18.38
N ALA A 323 14.24 -7.12 -18.64
CA ALA A 323 13.69 -6.93 -19.97
C ALA A 323 14.72 -6.40 -20.98
N VAL A 324 15.71 -5.60 -20.55
CA VAL A 324 16.72 -5.01 -21.44
C VAL A 324 17.93 -5.93 -21.65
N PHE A 325 18.38 -6.63 -20.60
CA PHE A 325 19.68 -7.31 -20.60
C PHE A 325 19.59 -8.84 -20.70
N TYR A 326 18.45 -9.44 -20.35
CA TYR A 326 18.27 -10.90 -20.36
C TYR A 326 17.34 -11.36 -21.51
N THR A 327 16.96 -10.45 -22.41
CA THR A 327 16.10 -10.78 -23.57
C THR A 327 16.97 -11.07 -24.79
N ASP A 328 16.97 -12.33 -25.26
CA ASP A 328 17.85 -12.77 -26.35
C ASP A 328 17.37 -12.34 -27.74
N ARG A 329 16.09 -12.59 -28.07
CA ARG A 329 15.51 -12.32 -29.39
C ARG A 329 14.10 -11.79 -29.24
N VAL A 330 13.79 -10.77 -30.03
CA VAL A 330 12.45 -10.15 -30.05
C VAL A 330 11.77 -10.44 -31.38
N ASP A 331 10.63 -11.10 -31.33
CA ASP A 331 9.68 -11.11 -32.45
C ASP A 331 8.94 -9.77 -32.48
N TRP A 332 9.27 -8.96 -33.47
CA TRP A 332 8.73 -7.61 -33.61
C TRP A 332 7.23 -7.60 -33.92
N LEU A 333 6.71 -8.62 -34.60
CA LEU A 333 5.28 -8.66 -34.93
C LEU A 333 4.47 -8.87 -33.65
N ALA A 334 4.85 -9.85 -32.84
CA ALA A 334 4.23 -10.11 -31.53
C ALA A 334 4.37 -8.89 -30.60
N ALA A 335 5.55 -8.23 -30.59
CA ALA A 335 5.76 -7.01 -29.82
C ALA A 335 4.82 -5.86 -30.27
N PHE A 336 4.62 -5.66 -31.58
CA PHE A 336 3.67 -4.65 -32.07
C PHE A 336 2.22 -4.99 -31.72
N ILE A 337 1.85 -6.28 -31.74
CA ILE A 337 0.53 -6.73 -31.28
C ILE A 337 0.34 -6.40 -29.79
N ALA A 338 1.35 -6.68 -28.95
CA ALA A 338 1.32 -6.37 -27.52
C ALA A 338 1.13 -4.85 -27.28
N VAL A 339 1.87 -4.01 -27.99
CA VAL A 339 1.71 -2.54 -27.93
C VAL A 339 0.32 -2.11 -28.40
N GLY A 340 -0.19 -2.70 -29.49
CA GLY A 340 -1.54 -2.42 -29.98
C GLY A 340 -2.62 -2.75 -28.95
N LEU A 341 -2.52 -3.91 -28.29
CA LEU A 341 -3.42 -4.31 -27.21
C LEU A 341 -3.32 -3.42 -25.98
N LEU A 342 -2.11 -2.96 -25.61
CA LEU A 342 -1.92 -1.97 -24.55
C LEU A 342 -2.57 -0.62 -24.91
N CYS A 343 -2.48 -0.18 -26.16
CA CYS A 343 -3.19 1.02 -26.64
C CYS A 343 -4.70 0.85 -26.56
N VAL A 344 -5.24 -0.34 -26.87
CA VAL A 344 -6.67 -0.65 -26.69
C VAL A 344 -7.05 -0.56 -25.21
N LEU A 345 -6.30 -1.19 -24.31
CA LEU A 345 -6.51 -1.11 -22.87
C LEU A 345 -6.51 0.35 -22.36
N ALA A 346 -5.52 1.14 -22.79
CA ALA A 346 -5.46 2.56 -22.46
C ALA A 346 -6.67 3.33 -23.01
N GLY A 347 -7.11 3.02 -24.24
CA GLY A 347 -8.31 3.60 -24.85
C GLY A 347 -9.59 3.25 -24.07
N VAL A 348 -9.76 1.99 -23.65
CA VAL A 348 -10.89 1.53 -22.82
C VAL A 348 -10.93 2.27 -21.48
N ASN A 349 -9.77 2.49 -20.85
CA ASN A 349 -9.63 3.28 -19.63
C ASN A 349 -10.03 4.75 -19.85
N VAL A 350 -9.55 5.38 -20.93
CA VAL A 350 -9.88 6.78 -21.26
C VAL A 350 -11.38 6.94 -21.61
N LEU A 351 -11.98 5.97 -22.28
CA LEU A 351 -13.42 5.94 -22.59
C LEU A 351 -14.30 5.70 -21.36
N GLY A 352 -13.71 5.44 -20.20
CA GLY A 352 -14.44 5.29 -18.94
C GLY A 352 -15.16 3.95 -18.79
N PHE A 353 -14.70 2.88 -19.46
CA PHE A 353 -15.19 1.53 -19.20
C PHE A 353 -14.43 0.94 -18.00
N HIS A 354 -15.12 0.76 -16.86
CA HIS A 354 -14.49 0.34 -15.60
C HIS A 354 -14.75 -1.13 -15.24
N ARG A 355 -15.23 -1.96 -16.17
CA ARG A 355 -15.51 -3.38 -15.88
C ARG A 355 -14.21 -4.18 -15.82
N TRP A 356 -13.84 -4.65 -14.62
CA TRP A 356 -12.61 -5.41 -14.39
C TRP A 356 -12.41 -6.62 -15.34
N PRO A 357 -13.44 -7.39 -15.78
CA PRO A 357 -13.21 -8.54 -16.67
C PRO A 357 -12.63 -8.15 -18.03
N VAL A 358 -12.92 -6.93 -18.51
CA VAL A 358 -12.39 -6.43 -19.78
C VAL A 358 -10.87 -6.29 -19.69
N TYR A 359 -10.38 -5.73 -18.57
CA TYR A 359 -8.95 -5.58 -18.31
C TYR A 359 -8.27 -6.93 -18.07
N ALA A 360 -8.95 -7.88 -17.43
CA ALA A 360 -8.42 -9.23 -17.23
C ALA A 360 -8.21 -9.96 -18.57
N VAL A 361 -9.23 -9.98 -19.45
CA VAL A 361 -9.14 -10.67 -20.75
C VAL A 361 -8.12 -10.01 -21.66
N LEU A 362 -8.13 -8.68 -21.78
CA LEU A 362 -7.15 -7.97 -22.59
C LEU A 362 -5.75 -8.06 -21.98
N GLY A 363 -5.63 -8.09 -20.65
CA GLY A 363 -4.35 -8.30 -19.96
C GLY A 363 -3.73 -9.64 -20.28
N VAL A 364 -4.52 -10.72 -20.28
CA VAL A 364 -4.05 -12.05 -20.71
C VAL A 364 -3.63 -12.03 -22.18
N ALA A 365 -4.38 -11.35 -23.05
CA ALA A 365 -3.99 -11.21 -24.45
C ALA A 365 -2.67 -10.44 -24.62
N VAL A 366 -2.43 -9.39 -23.84
CA VAL A 366 -1.12 -8.69 -23.81
C VAL A 366 -0.03 -9.63 -23.34
N TRP A 367 -0.25 -10.39 -22.26
CA TRP A 367 0.74 -11.35 -21.76
C TRP A 367 1.10 -12.39 -22.81
N VAL A 368 0.13 -13.01 -23.49
CA VAL A 368 0.40 -13.95 -24.60
C VAL A 368 1.21 -13.28 -25.72
N ALA A 369 0.86 -12.05 -26.10
CA ALA A 369 1.60 -11.34 -27.15
C ALA A 369 3.03 -10.96 -26.72
N VAL A 370 3.25 -10.63 -25.45
CA VAL A 370 4.57 -10.37 -24.88
C VAL A 370 5.39 -11.66 -24.84
N PHE A 371 4.79 -12.76 -24.37
CA PHE A 371 5.41 -14.08 -24.34
C PHE A 371 5.88 -14.52 -25.73
N GLU A 372 4.99 -14.46 -26.73
CA GLU A 372 5.32 -14.77 -28.14
C GLU A 372 6.36 -13.81 -28.74
N SER A 373 6.51 -12.61 -28.18
CA SER A 373 7.53 -11.66 -28.61
C SER A 373 8.93 -12.00 -28.10
N GLY A 374 9.08 -12.96 -27.18
CA GLY A 374 10.34 -13.25 -26.50
C GLY A 374 10.72 -12.23 -25.42
N ILE A 375 9.93 -11.17 -25.23
CA ILE A 375 10.02 -10.30 -24.06
C ILE A 375 9.45 -11.05 -22.87
N HIS A 376 10.10 -10.95 -21.72
CA HIS A 376 9.65 -11.57 -20.47
C HIS A 376 8.21 -11.21 -20.12
N GLY A 377 7.36 -12.21 -19.85
CA GLY A 377 5.95 -12.01 -19.53
C GLY A 377 5.71 -11.22 -18.25
N THR A 378 6.69 -11.17 -17.34
CA THR A 378 6.66 -10.32 -16.14
C THR A 378 6.49 -8.83 -16.44
N LEU A 379 7.06 -8.35 -17.55
CA LEU A 379 6.88 -6.97 -17.99
C LEU A 379 5.43 -6.69 -18.40
N ALA A 380 4.75 -7.68 -19.00
CA ALA A 380 3.34 -7.55 -19.37
C ALA A 380 2.48 -7.23 -18.15
N GLY A 381 2.74 -7.88 -17.02
CA GLY A 381 2.04 -7.62 -15.76
C GLY A 381 2.10 -6.15 -15.36
N ILE A 382 3.30 -5.56 -15.29
CA ILE A 382 3.48 -4.15 -14.92
C ILE A 382 2.78 -3.23 -15.93
N LEU A 383 2.98 -3.47 -17.23
CA LEU A 383 2.41 -2.61 -18.27
C LEU A 383 0.88 -2.63 -18.27
N VAL A 384 0.26 -3.81 -18.12
CA VAL A 384 -1.19 -3.95 -18.01
C VAL A 384 -1.69 -3.23 -16.76
N ALA A 385 -1.03 -3.38 -15.62
CA ALA A 385 -1.42 -2.71 -14.38
C ALA A 385 -1.45 -1.17 -14.51
N LEU A 386 -0.49 -0.59 -15.24
CA LEU A 386 -0.47 0.84 -15.52
C LEU A 386 -1.68 1.32 -16.34
N THR A 387 -2.36 0.43 -17.08
CA THR A 387 -3.58 0.75 -17.83
C THR A 387 -4.88 0.61 -17.02
N VAL A 388 -4.88 -0.10 -15.88
CA VAL A 388 -6.09 -0.40 -15.08
C VAL A 388 -6.67 0.85 -14.41
N PRO A 389 -7.97 1.15 -14.50
CA PRO A 389 -8.56 2.37 -13.92
C PRO A 389 -8.42 2.45 -12.40
N ALA A 390 -8.10 3.65 -11.90
CA ALA A 390 -7.99 3.97 -10.47
C ALA A 390 -9.06 4.96 -9.99
N ARG A 391 -10.15 5.15 -10.76
CA ARG A 391 -11.29 6.01 -10.42
C ARG A 391 -12.54 5.15 -10.17
N SER A 392 -13.42 5.63 -9.29
CA SER A 392 -14.70 4.98 -9.02
C SER A 392 -15.70 5.27 -10.14
N TRP A 393 -16.65 4.35 -10.36
CA TRP A 393 -17.70 4.52 -11.36
C TRP A 393 -18.75 5.54 -10.90
N ILE A 394 -19.16 5.45 -9.63
CA ILE A 394 -20.08 6.39 -9.02
C ILE A 394 -19.34 7.43 -8.18
N ASN A 395 -19.85 8.66 -8.20
CA ASN A 395 -19.38 9.72 -7.33
C ASN A 395 -19.84 9.48 -5.89
N PRO A 396 -19.10 9.94 -4.87
CA PRO A 396 -19.48 9.76 -3.47
C PRO A 396 -20.90 10.27 -3.14
N SER A 397 -21.35 11.36 -3.76
CA SER A 397 -22.71 11.90 -3.56
C SER A 397 -23.80 10.96 -4.09
N GLU A 398 -23.57 10.33 -5.24
CA GLU A 398 -24.50 9.37 -5.84
C GLU A 398 -24.54 8.07 -5.04
N PHE A 399 -23.38 7.58 -4.57
CA PHE A 399 -23.29 6.45 -3.65
C PHE A 399 -24.11 6.70 -2.38
N LEU A 400 -23.97 7.89 -1.76
CA LEU A 400 -24.71 8.24 -0.56
C LEU A 400 -26.22 8.32 -0.81
N LEU A 401 -26.65 8.87 -1.95
CA LEU A 401 -28.06 8.98 -2.29
C LEU A 401 -28.70 7.60 -2.51
N ARG A 402 -28.09 6.78 -3.39
CA ARG A 402 -28.61 5.44 -3.72
C ARG A 402 -28.46 4.47 -2.55
N GLY A 403 -27.37 4.59 -1.78
CA GLY A 403 -27.14 3.77 -0.59
C GLY A 403 -28.18 4.02 0.50
N ARG A 404 -28.57 5.29 0.74
CA ARG A 404 -29.68 5.61 1.65
C ARG A 404 -30.99 5.01 1.17
N GLN A 405 -31.30 5.14 -0.12
CA GLN A 405 -32.51 4.54 -0.70
C GLN A 405 -32.54 3.02 -0.49
N ALA A 406 -31.44 2.33 -0.76
CA ALA A 406 -31.38 0.88 -0.57
C ALA A 406 -31.46 0.46 0.91
N ILE A 407 -30.93 1.25 1.84
CA ILE A 407 -31.11 1.05 3.29
C ILE A 407 -32.57 1.27 3.69
N ASP A 408 -33.21 2.34 3.20
CA ASP A 408 -34.62 2.64 3.48
C ASP A 408 -35.53 1.53 2.94
N ASP A 409 -35.25 1.01 1.75
CA ASP A 409 -35.97 -0.10 1.13
C ASP A 409 -35.77 -1.40 1.92
N PHE A 410 -34.56 -1.65 2.42
CA PHE A 410 -34.28 -2.76 3.32
C PHE A 410 -35.04 -2.64 4.65
N GLU A 411 -35.04 -1.46 5.27
CA GLU A 411 -35.75 -1.20 6.52
C GLU A 411 -37.26 -1.42 6.35
N ARG A 412 -37.84 -0.94 5.24
CA ARG A 412 -39.25 -1.19 4.90
C ARG A 412 -39.56 -2.66 4.76
N ALA A 413 -38.67 -3.42 4.11
CA ALA A 413 -38.85 -4.86 3.91
C ALA A 413 -38.82 -5.64 5.24
N CYS A 414 -38.03 -5.21 6.23
CA CYS A 414 -37.95 -5.84 7.55
C CYS A 414 -39.30 -5.85 8.31
N TYR A 415 -40.20 -4.91 8.02
CA TYR A 415 -41.52 -4.86 8.67
C TYR A 415 -42.52 -5.89 8.10
N ILE A 416 -42.22 -6.53 6.98
CA ILE A 416 -43.14 -7.42 6.27
C ILE A 416 -42.92 -8.90 6.64
N ALA A 417 -41.67 -9.35 6.72
CA ALA A 417 -41.34 -10.71 7.10
C ALA A 417 -39.94 -10.79 7.74
N PRO A 418 -39.76 -11.59 8.82
CA PRO A 418 -38.52 -11.61 9.60
C PRO A 418 -37.37 -12.41 8.97
N SER A 419 -37.60 -13.12 7.86
CA SER A 419 -36.62 -14.01 7.23
C SER A 419 -36.14 -13.48 5.88
N ILE A 420 -34.81 -13.28 5.75
CA ILE A 420 -34.12 -12.78 4.55
C ILE A 420 -34.30 -13.71 3.34
N LEU A 421 -34.40 -15.03 3.56
CA LEU A 421 -34.55 -16.01 2.48
C LEU A 421 -35.94 -15.98 1.81
N SER A 422 -36.95 -15.50 2.53
CA SER A 422 -38.35 -15.47 2.06
C SER A 422 -38.83 -14.08 1.64
N ASN A 423 -37.99 -13.06 1.77
CA ASN A 423 -38.33 -11.66 1.56
C ASN A 423 -37.60 -11.12 0.32
N GLU A 424 -38.21 -11.29 -0.86
CA GLU A 424 -37.65 -10.81 -2.13
C GLU A 424 -37.24 -9.32 -2.10
N PRO A 425 -38.06 -8.39 -1.56
CA PRO A 425 -37.65 -6.99 -1.39
C PRO A 425 -36.37 -6.81 -0.56
N GLN A 426 -36.22 -7.60 0.51
CA GLN A 426 -35.03 -7.55 1.36
C GLN A 426 -33.78 -8.01 0.59
N GLN A 427 -33.88 -9.09 -0.19
CA GLN A 427 -32.78 -9.58 -1.03
C GLN A 427 -32.41 -8.57 -2.13
N GLN A 428 -33.40 -7.94 -2.77
CA GLN A 428 -33.17 -6.92 -3.78
C GLN A 428 -32.44 -5.70 -3.19
N ALA A 429 -32.85 -5.22 -2.02
CA ALA A 429 -32.19 -4.11 -1.34
C ALA A 429 -30.74 -4.46 -0.95
N THR A 430 -30.49 -5.68 -0.45
CA THR A 430 -29.13 -6.16 -0.18
C THR A 430 -28.28 -6.26 -1.45
N GLN A 431 -28.81 -6.82 -2.55
CA GLN A 431 -28.10 -6.90 -3.82
C GLN A 431 -27.83 -5.51 -4.42
N GLN A 432 -28.73 -4.54 -4.24
CA GLN A 432 -28.49 -3.16 -4.66
C GLN A 432 -27.36 -2.54 -3.84
N LEU A 433 -27.34 -2.73 -2.52
CA LEU A 433 -26.22 -2.29 -1.68
C LEU A 433 -24.90 -2.94 -2.10
N GLU A 434 -24.92 -4.24 -2.39
CA GLU A 434 -23.74 -4.97 -2.89
C GLU A 434 -23.22 -4.35 -4.19
N ARG A 435 -24.07 -4.16 -5.20
CA ARG A 435 -23.70 -3.51 -6.47
C ARG A 435 -23.20 -2.08 -6.28
N LEU A 436 -23.82 -1.30 -5.40
CA LEU A 436 -23.37 0.07 -5.11
C LEU A 436 -21.99 0.08 -4.44
N CYS A 437 -21.74 -0.86 -3.53
CA CYS A 437 -20.42 -1.06 -2.94
C CYS A 437 -19.40 -1.49 -4.00
N GLU A 438 -19.76 -2.35 -4.95
CA GLU A 438 -18.88 -2.70 -6.07
C GLU A 438 -18.61 -1.49 -6.98
N ASP A 439 -19.63 -0.71 -7.34
CA ASP A 439 -19.52 0.44 -8.25
C ASP A 439 -18.71 1.63 -7.65
N VAL A 440 -18.70 1.78 -6.31
CA VAL A 440 -17.90 2.83 -5.65
C VAL A 440 -16.43 2.43 -5.53
N THR A 441 -16.12 1.13 -5.58
CA THR A 441 -14.73 0.67 -5.58
C THR A 441 -14.06 0.87 -6.94
N THR A 442 -12.74 1.02 -6.94
CA THR A 442 -11.98 1.17 -8.20
C THR A 442 -11.59 -0.22 -8.73
N PRO A 443 -11.52 -0.41 -10.07
CA PRO A 443 -11.05 -1.68 -10.65
C PRO A 443 -9.66 -2.08 -10.15
N MET A 444 -8.78 -1.10 -9.95
CA MET A 444 -7.47 -1.32 -9.33
C MET A 444 -7.58 -1.95 -7.94
N THR A 445 -8.42 -1.40 -7.05
CA THR A 445 -8.65 -1.95 -5.70
C THR A 445 -9.23 -3.36 -5.78
N HIS A 446 -10.18 -3.60 -6.68
CA HIS A 446 -10.79 -4.92 -6.88
C HIS A 446 -9.76 -6.00 -7.25
N PHE A 447 -8.86 -5.69 -8.19
CA PHE A 447 -7.76 -6.59 -8.53
C PHE A 447 -6.81 -6.82 -7.35
N GLN A 448 -6.45 -5.76 -6.62
CA GLN A 448 -5.57 -5.89 -5.45
C GLN A 448 -6.17 -6.80 -4.38
N ASP A 449 -7.43 -6.57 -3.98
CA ASP A 449 -8.08 -7.32 -2.91
C ASP A 449 -8.27 -8.80 -3.26
N ARG A 450 -8.53 -9.12 -4.53
CA ARG A 450 -8.72 -10.51 -4.99
C ARG A 450 -7.42 -11.24 -5.27
N LEU A 451 -6.42 -10.58 -5.83
CA LEU A 451 -5.19 -11.22 -6.27
C LEU A 451 -4.12 -11.22 -5.18
N ASN A 452 -4.06 -10.24 -4.27
CA ASN A 452 -3.03 -10.22 -3.22
C ASN A 452 -2.98 -11.51 -2.38
N PRO A 453 -4.11 -12.05 -1.86
CA PRO A 453 -4.07 -13.30 -1.10
C PRO A 453 -3.64 -14.48 -1.97
N PHE A 454 -4.05 -14.52 -3.24
CA PHE A 454 -3.68 -15.57 -4.17
C PHE A 454 -2.18 -15.54 -4.48
N VAL A 455 -1.62 -14.35 -4.71
CA VAL A 455 -0.19 -14.16 -4.92
C VAL A 455 0.59 -14.61 -3.68
N ALA A 456 0.20 -14.15 -2.49
CA ALA A 456 0.90 -14.43 -1.25
C ALA A 456 0.81 -15.90 -0.80
N TYR A 457 -0.32 -16.56 -1.00
CA TYR A 457 -0.57 -17.91 -0.48
C TYR A 457 -0.38 -19.04 -1.50
N VAL A 458 -0.43 -18.72 -2.79
CA VAL A 458 -0.32 -19.73 -3.86
C VAL A 458 0.89 -19.45 -4.72
N ILE A 459 0.97 -18.28 -5.35
CA ILE A 459 2.02 -18.00 -6.34
C ILE A 459 3.41 -18.03 -5.71
N LEU A 460 3.63 -17.26 -4.64
CA LEU A 460 4.95 -17.18 -4.01
C LEU A 460 5.41 -18.53 -3.42
N PRO A 461 4.58 -19.29 -2.68
CA PRO A 461 4.96 -20.62 -2.21
C PRO A 461 5.21 -21.64 -3.32
N VAL A 462 4.40 -21.64 -4.39
CA VAL A 462 4.59 -22.54 -5.54
C VAL A 462 5.86 -22.16 -6.30
N PHE A 463 6.12 -20.86 -6.49
CA PHE A 463 7.34 -20.35 -7.08
C PHE A 463 8.58 -20.77 -6.28
N ALA A 464 8.54 -20.61 -4.97
CA ALA A 464 9.62 -21.06 -4.09
C ALA A 464 9.78 -22.58 -4.14
N PHE A 465 8.67 -23.32 -4.18
CA PHE A 465 8.70 -24.78 -4.27
C PHE A 465 9.27 -25.28 -5.60
N ALA A 466 9.09 -24.55 -6.70
CA ALA A 466 9.69 -24.85 -7.98
C ALA A 466 11.18 -24.50 -8.00
N ASN A 467 11.57 -23.28 -7.64
CA ASN A 467 12.90 -22.74 -7.95
C ASN A 467 13.94 -22.84 -6.82
N ALA A 468 13.55 -23.18 -5.60
CA ALA A 468 14.47 -23.26 -4.46
C ALA A 468 14.99 -24.68 -4.19
N GLY A 469 14.67 -25.67 -5.02
CA GLY A 469 15.22 -27.01 -4.93
C GLY A 469 16.70 -27.01 -5.30
N ILE A 470 17.57 -27.31 -4.34
CA ILE A 470 19.03 -27.33 -4.52
C ILE A 470 19.56 -28.68 -4.03
N ALA A 471 20.36 -29.38 -4.83
CA ALA A 471 21.03 -30.61 -4.43
C ALA A 471 22.24 -30.32 -3.50
N LEU A 472 22.09 -30.60 -2.21
CA LEU A 472 23.09 -30.30 -1.17
C LEU A 472 24.20 -31.36 -1.07
N THR A 473 23.93 -32.61 -1.48
CA THR A 473 24.83 -33.74 -1.25
C THR A 473 26.05 -33.78 -2.15
N GLU A 474 25.97 -33.27 -3.38
CA GLU A 474 27.08 -33.34 -4.35
C GLU A 474 27.69 -31.95 -4.66
N GLY A 475 26.94 -30.86 -4.49
CA GLY A 475 27.34 -29.53 -5.00
C GLY A 475 27.76 -28.47 -3.96
N VAL A 476 27.54 -28.67 -2.65
CA VAL A 476 27.75 -27.56 -1.67
C VAL A 476 29.22 -27.17 -1.52
N GLY A 477 30.14 -28.14 -1.54
CA GLY A 477 31.58 -27.87 -1.46
C GLY A 477 32.06 -27.02 -2.63
N ASP A 478 31.68 -27.39 -3.84
CA ASP A 478 32.05 -26.70 -5.07
C ASP A 478 31.34 -25.35 -5.19
N ALA A 479 30.07 -25.27 -4.80
CA ALA A 479 29.32 -24.03 -4.74
C ALA A 479 29.94 -23.03 -3.76
N LEU A 480 30.40 -23.46 -2.58
CA LEU A 480 31.09 -22.56 -1.64
C LEU A 480 32.47 -22.12 -2.13
N GLY A 481 33.07 -22.86 -3.07
CA GLY A 481 34.29 -22.45 -3.79
C GLY A 481 34.02 -21.51 -4.97
N SER A 482 32.78 -21.42 -5.44
CA SER A 482 32.41 -20.64 -6.63
C SER A 482 32.44 -19.13 -6.38
N ALA A 483 33.02 -18.39 -7.34
CA ALA A 483 33.01 -16.94 -7.37
C ALA A 483 31.57 -16.39 -7.51
N VAL A 484 30.65 -17.14 -8.13
CA VAL A 484 29.25 -16.75 -8.29
C VAL A 484 28.58 -16.65 -6.93
N THR A 485 28.74 -17.67 -6.08
CA THR A 485 28.17 -17.71 -4.72
C THR A 485 28.62 -16.51 -3.90
N TRP A 486 29.93 -16.25 -3.85
CA TRP A 486 30.48 -15.13 -3.10
C TRP A 486 30.17 -13.77 -3.74
N GLY A 487 30.04 -13.71 -5.06
CA GLY A 487 29.55 -12.54 -5.79
C GLY A 487 28.14 -12.16 -5.36
N VAL A 488 27.23 -13.14 -5.31
CA VAL A 488 25.85 -12.92 -4.82
C VAL A 488 25.86 -12.50 -3.35
N VAL A 489 26.56 -13.23 -2.50
CA VAL A 489 26.62 -12.94 -1.05
C VAL A 489 27.18 -11.54 -0.80
N ALA A 490 28.26 -11.15 -1.48
CA ALA A 490 28.85 -9.82 -1.35
C ALA A 490 27.92 -8.73 -1.91
N GLY A 491 27.27 -8.98 -3.05
CA GLY A 491 26.29 -8.06 -3.62
C GLY A 491 25.12 -7.78 -2.67
N LEU A 492 24.54 -8.83 -2.07
CA LEU A 492 23.42 -8.72 -1.14
C LEU A 492 23.83 -8.16 0.23
N LEU A 493 24.93 -8.62 0.83
CA LEU A 493 25.32 -8.23 2.20
C LEU A 493 26.10 -6.93 2.28
N VAL A 494 26.83 -6.57 1.23
CA VAL A 494 27.70 -5.38 1.22
C VAL A 494 27.23 -4.39 0.18
N GLY A 495 26.94 -4.85 -1.04
CA GLY A 495 26.49 -4.00 -2.13
C GLY A 495 25.18 -3.26 -1.81
N LYS A 496 24.13 -3.97 -1.36
CA LYS A 496 22.80 -3.38 -1.09
C LYS A 496 22.85 -2.31 0.01
N PRO A 497 23.42 -2.57 1.21
CA PRO A 497 23.49 -1.56 2.26
C PRO A 497 24.27 -0.32 1.84
N ILE A 498 25.42 -0.51 1.18
CA ILE A 498 26.26 0.58 0.71
C ILE A 498 25.52 1.37 -0.37
N GLY A 499 24.96 0.71 -1.37
CA GLY A 499 24.24 1.35 -2.47
C GLY A 499 23.06 2.17 -2.01
N ILE A 500 22.16 1.56 -1.23
CA ILE A 500 20.96 2.21 -0.69
C ILE A 500 21.34 3.43 0.16
N THR A 501 22.29 3.26 1.10
CA THR A 501 22.67 4.34 2.01
C THR A 501 23.43 5.46 1.30
N LEU A 502 24.35 5.12 0.40
CA LEU A 502 25.20 6.06 -0.32
C LEU A 502 24.36 6.92 -1.26
N PHE A 503 23.50 6.32 -2.08
CA PHE A 503 22.70 7.09 -3.04
C PHE A 503 21.62 7.92 -2.33
N ALA A 504 21.00 7.39 -1.27
CA ALA A 504 20.12 8.20 -0.41
C ALA A 504 20.87 9.41 0.16
N TRP A 505 22.11 9.22 0.62
CA TRP A 505 22.95 10.30 1.13
C TRP A 505 23.33 11.32 0.06
N ILE A 506 23.72 10.88 -1.14
CA ILE A 506 24.03 11.76 -2.27
C ILE A 506 22.78 12.59 -2.63
N ALA A 507 21.62 11.96 -2.74
CA ALA A 507 20.37 12.65 -3.09
C ALA A 507 19.98 13.72 -2.07
N VAL A 508 20.16 13.45 -0.77
CA VAL A 508 19.92 14.43 0.29
C VAL A 508 20.97 15.54 0.28
N ARG A 509 22.25 15.19 0.10
CA ARG A 509 23.37 16.16 0.11
C ARG A 509 23.34 17.11 -1.08
N THR A 510 22.86 16.64 -2.24
CA THR A 510 22.70 17.44 -3.47
C THR A 510 21.41 18.26 -3.47
N GLY A 511 20.53 18.08 -2.48
CA GLY A 511 19.24 18.78 -2.40
C GLY A 511 18.16 18.23 -3.34
N LEU A 512 18.42 17.09 -4.01
CA LEU A 512 17.44 16.39 -4.85
C LEU A 512 16.31 15.78 -4.02
N ALA A 513 16.64 15.28 -2.83
CA ALA A 513 15.72 14.59 -1.93
C ALA A 513 15.68 15.22 -0.53
N VAL A 514 14.54 15.12 0.14
CA VAL A 514 14.38 15.56 1.54
C VAL A 514 14.17 14.35 2.44
N LYS A 515 15.10 14.10 3.36
CA LYS A 515 14.95 13.03 4.36
C LYS A 515 13.92 13.43 5.41
N PRO A 516 12.89 12.62 5.69
CA PRO A 516 11.98 12.91 6.79
C PRO A 516 12.72 13.00 8.13
N VAL A 517 12.29 13.93 8.99
CA VAL A 517 12.93 14.16 10.31
C VAL A 517 12.85 12.91 11.19
N ALA A 518 11.77 12.14 11.06
CA ALA A 518 11.53 10.94 11.86
C ALA A 518 12.40 9.72 11.48
N ILE A 519 13.07 9.75 10.32
CA ILE A 519 13.92 8.64 9.84
C ILE A 519 15.39 8.99 10.09
N ALA A 520 16.09 8.27 10.95
CA ALA A 520 17.52 8.45 11.16
C ALA A 520 18.34 7.75 10.05
N TRP A 521 19.58 8.18 9.83
CA TRP A 521 20.49 7.49 8.90
C TRP A 521 20.76 6.04 9.32
N SER A 522 20.74 5.75 10.62
CA SER A 522 20.83 4.38 11.14
C SER A 522 19.64 3.51 10.73
N HIS A 523 18.43 4.10 10.58
CA HIS A 523 17.27 3.39 10.06
C HIS A 523 17.42 3.10 8.58
N ILE A 524 17.89 4.06 7.78
CA ILE A 524 18.16 3.87 6.34
C ILE A 524 19.22 2.78 6.14
N ALA A 525 20.31 2.81 6.91
CA ALA A 525 21.35 1.77 6.83
C ALA A 525 20.83 0.39 7.25
N SER A 526 20.00 0.31 8.31
CA SER A 526 19.39 -0.95 8.75
C SER A 526 18.41 -1.50 7.71
N VAL A 527 17.63 -0.62 7.07
CA VAL A 527 16.76 -0.95 5.94
C VAL A 527 17.59 -1.39 4.73
N GLY A 528 18.73 -0.75 4.46
CA GLY A 528 19.65 -1.17 3.40
C GLY A 528 20.18 -2.60 3.59
N ILE A 529 20.39 -3.04 4.83
CA ILE A 529 20.72 -4.43 5.17
C ILE A 529 19.55 -5.36 4.88
N LEU A 530 18.33 -4.98 5.28
CA LEU A 530 17.14 -5.76 4.91
C LEU A 530 16.88 -5.80 3.41
N GLY A 531 17.28 -4.76 2.67
CA GLY A 531 17.25 -4.74 1.21
C GLY A 531 18.11 -5.84 0.58
N GLY A 532 19.07 -6.41 1.32
CA GLY A 532 19.86 -7.57 0.91
C GLY A 532 19.11 -8.91 0.92
N VAL A 533 17.84 -8.94 1.33
CA VAL A 533 17.02 -10.15 1.18
C VAL A 533 16.50 -10.20 -0.25
N GLY A 534 17.18 -10.91 -1.15
CA GLY A 534 16.81 -10.97 -2.58
C GLY A 534 15.90 -12.15 -2.97
N PHE A 535 15.85 -13.18 -2.11
CA PHE A 535 15.15 -14.46 -2.27
C PHE A 535 14.35 -14.69 -3.58
N THR A 536 13.06 -14.35 -3.63
CA THR A 536 12.19 -14.69 -4.79
C THR A 536 12.66 -14.12 -6.12
N VAL A 537 12.88 -12.80 -6.18
CA VAL A 537 13.28 -12.14 -7.42
C VAL A 537 14.72 -12.50 -7.81
N SER A 538 15.62 -12.71 -6.85
CA SER A 538 16.97 -13.20 -7.14
C SER A 538 16.96 -14.63 -7.69
N LEU A 539 16.09 -15.52 -7.19
CA LEU A 539 15.91 -16.87 -7.74
C LEU A 539 15.35 -16.81 -9.17
N PHE A 540 14.42 -15.89 -9.41
CA PHE A 540 13.88 -15.65 -10.75
C PHE A 540 14.98 -15.20 -11.73
N VAL A 541 15.79 -14.22 -11.34
CA VAL A 541 16.92 -13.74 -12.18
C VAL A 541 17.98 -14.83 -12.38
N THR A 542 18.17 -15.71 -11.40
CA THR A 542 19.11 -16.84 -11.54
C THR A 542 18.69 -17.78 -12.66
N GLU A 543 17.40 -18.09 -12.74
CA GLU A 543 16.85 -18.92 -13.82
C GLU A 543 17.05 -18.26 -15.19
N LEU A 544 16.85 -16.95 -15.28
CA LEU A 544 17.05 -16.20 -16.53
C LEU A 544 18.53 -16.08 -16.93
N ALA A 545 19.42 -16.00 -15.94
CA ALA A 545 20.85 -15.83 -16.18
C ALA A 545 21.56 -17.14 -16.54
N PHE A 546 21.14 -18.25 -15.93
CA PHE A 546 21.87 -19.51 -16.00
C PHE A 546 21.01 -20.71 -16.44
N GLY A 547 19.68 -20.67 -16.31
CA GLY A 547 18.84 -21.84 -16.60
C GLY A 547 19.32 -23.10 -15.86
N GLU A 548 19.67 -24.16 -16.61
CA GLU A 548 20.22 -25.42 -16.09
C GLU A 548 21.76 -25.50 -16.06
N GLU A 549 22.47 -24.40 -16.35
CA GLU A 549 23.93 -24.32 -16.32
C GLU A 549 24.51 -24.53 -14.90
N PRO A 550 25.78 -24.96 -14.76
CA PRO A 550 26.37 -25.37 -13.48
C PRO A 550 26.47 -24.25 -12.44
N PHE A 551 26.22 -22.99 -12.81
CA PHE A 551 26.25 -21.85 -11.89
C PHE A 551 24.92 -21.56 -11.20
N ALA A 552 23.81 -22.15 -11.66
CA ALA A 552 22.48 -21.91 -11.08
C ALA A 552 22.44 -22.31 -9.59
N ASP A 553 22.95 -23.49 -9.25
CA ASP A 553 22.97 -23.96 -7.86
C ASP A 553 23.90 -23.13 -6.96
N ALA A 554 25.05 -22.71 -7.48
CA ALA A 554 25.95 -21.80 -6.79
C ALA A 554 25.27 -20.45 -6.47
N ALA A 555 24.57 -19.88 -7.45
CA ALA A 555 23.79 -18.67 -7.25
C ALA A 555 22.65 -18.87 -6.24
N ARG A 556 21.86 -19.95 -6.35
CA ARG A 556 20.77 -20.29 -5.41
C ARG A 556 21.29 -20.41 -3.98
N ILE A 557 22.43 -21.07 -3.77
CA ILE A 557 23.10 -21.16 -2.46
C ILE A 557 23.52 -19.77 -1.96
N GLY A 558 24.15 -18.96 -2.83
CA GLY A 558 24.55 -17.60 -2.51
C GLY A 558 23.37 -16.71 -2.10
N ILE A 559 22.22 -16.85 -2.78
CA ILE A 559 20.98 -16.13 -2.46
C ILE A 559 20.45 -16.55 -1.09
N LEU A 560 20.41 -17.86 -0.80
CA LEU A 560 19.92 -18.36 0.49
C LEU A 560 20.78 -17.87 1.65
N ILE A 561 22.12 -17.98 1.52
CA ILE A 561 23.07 -17.52 2.54
C ILE A 561 22.96 -15.99 2.70
N GLY A 562 23.03 -15.25 1.60
CA GLY A 562 22.95 -13.79 1.60
C GLY A 562 21.65 -13.29 2.20
N SER A 563 20.51 -13.85 1.79
CA SER A 563 19.18 -13.46 2.28
C SER A 563 18.98 -13.79 3.75
N LEU A 564 19.41 -14.97 4.20
CA LEU A 564 19.31 -15.37 5.61
C LEU A 564 20.13 -14.43 6.52
N VAL A 565 21.38 -14.16 6.12
CA VAL A 565 22.27 -13.29 6.88
C VAL A 565 21.78 -11.84 6.85
N ALA A 566 21.34 -11.34 5.68
CA ALA A 566 20.75 -10.01 5.53
C ALA A 566 19.51 -9.83 6.42
N GLY A 567 18.59 -10.81 6.39
CA GLY A 567 17.39 -10.81 7.22
C GLY A 567 17.71 -10.80 8.72
N ALA A 568 18.61 -11.66 9.17
CA ALA A 568 19.00 -11.75 10.58
C ALA A 568 19.73 -10.50 11.08
N VAL A 569 20.72 -10.01 10.33
CA VAL A 569 21.50 -8.82 10.68
C VAL A 569 20.64 -7.57 10.60
N GLY A 570 19.81 -7.45 9.56
CA GLY A 570 18.88 -6.33 9.37
C GLY A 570 17.82 -6.27 10.48
N TYR A 571 17.25 -7.41 10.87
CA TYR A 571 16.35 -7.50 12.03
C TYR A 571 17.03 -7.00 13.31
N LEU A 572 18.25 -7.48 13.59
CA LEU A 572 18.97 -7.11 14.80
C LEU A 572 19.38 -5.62 14.79
N ALA A 573 19.77 -5.08 13.63
CA ALA A 573 20.10 -3.67 13.44
C ALA A 573 18.87 -2.77 13.68
N LEU A 574 17.71 -3.11 13.10
CA LEU A 574 16.47 -2.39 13.36
C LEU A 574 16.03 -2.50 14.81
N ARG A 575 16.10 -3.70 15.41
CA ARG A 575 15.74 -3.91 16.82
C ARG A 575 16.55 -3.02 17.77
N ARG A 576 17.81 -2.72 17.43
CA ARG A 576 18.70 -1.84 18.22
C ARG A 576 18.47 -0.36 17.95
N THR A 577 18.10 0.01 16.72
CA THR A 577 17.97 1.41 16.30
C THR A 577 16.55 1.97 16.48
N LEU A 578 15.54 1.10 16.57
CA LEU A 578 14.16 1.47 16.88
C LEU A 578 13.95 1.54 18.40
N PRO A 579 13.11 2.48 18.88
CA PRO A 579 12.77 2.57 20.29
C PRO A 579 12.05 1.30 20.78
N PRO A 580 12.07 1.02 22.11
CA PRO A 580 11.29 -0.07 22.68
C PRO A 580 9.79 0.10 22.39
N PRO A 581 9.00 -1.00 22.39
CA PRO A 581 7.56 -0.95 22.16
C PRO A 581 6.92 0.05 23.12
N ARG A 582 5.98 0.86 22.61
CA ARG A 582 5.12 1.63 23.51
C ARG A 582 4.23 0.61 24.24
N GLU A 583 4.35 0.53 25.56
CA GLU A 583 3.34 -0.15 26.38
C GLU A 583 2.03 0.62 26.19
N GLU A 584 1.04 -0.03 25.57
CA GLU A 584 -0.33 0.49 25.60
C GLU A 584 -0.80 0.43 27.06
N PRO A 585 -1.32 1.53 27.63
CA PRO A 585 -1.90 1.48 28.96
C PRO A 585 -3.05 0.46 28.96
N ALA A 586 -2.97 -0.48 29.90
CA ALA A 586 -3.87 -1.62 30.06
C ALA A 586 -5.33 -1.24 30.32
#